data_AF-A0A8F9WG24-F1
#
_entry.id   AF-A0A8F9WG24-F1
#
_cell.length_a   1.000
_cell.length_b   1.000
_cell.length_c   1.000
_cell.angle_alpha   90.00
_cell.angle_beta   90.00
_cell.angle_gamma   90.00
#
_symmetry.space_group_name_H-M   'P 1'
#
loop_
_entity.id
_entity.type
_entity.pdbx_description
1 polymer ?
#
loop_
_entity_poly.entity_id
_entity_poly.type
_entity_poly.pdbx_seq_one_letter_code
_entity_poly.pdbx_strand_id
1 'polypeptide(L)'
;MKNIAFYIASRYLLSRKGSTAVTFITWLAVGAMTVAVAAMFVIISVFSGLEVFNQNLISNLHADLTIKSTSGKTIQDFDKIKGLLKNSKDIEYFSRVIEEKVYLNYNGKGDIGYLRGVDSSYIKVNPIDHTIFYGKYPSFQYSNEVIMEHSLETRLSIPVDTLNNFATVFMPKSGTGIINKEEDIYNKKNILVTGIFPGNDQLNNYIIAPIELSEELLNLPKNSAYQIVLKLKNPDKAESVKKNLLSFLGKGIEIKTKQEENAAFWKMINTEKLFIYLIFALVIFITTFNLAGAIIILQLDKKEQAKSLISLGFPLSHLRKTYFYTGLLIVVLGVVSGLILGTALCLFQLKTELFKAVETLPFPVKIVPENYLIVAATALVFGISISWFFSKISKDYITKS
;
A
#
# COMPACT_ATOMS: atom_id res chain seq x y z
N MET A 1 14.57 -42.88 19.57
CA MET A 1 14.55 -42.61 21.02
C MET A 1 13.72 -41.37 21.26
N LYS A 2 12.57 -41.46 21.98
CA LYS A 2 11.70 -40.29 22.24
C LYS A 2 12.47 -39.25 23.07
N ASN A 3 12.40 -37.98 22.68
CA ASN A 3 12.99 -36.87 23.44
C ASN A 3 12.26 -36.77 24.80
N ILE A 4 12.88 -37.32 25.85
CA ILE A 4 12.31 -37.43 27.20
C ILE A 4 11.91 -36.04 27.73
N ALA A 5 12.70 -35.01 27.46
CA ALA A 5 12.41 -33.64 27.88
C ALA A 5 11.13 -33.10 27.23
N PHE A 6 10.93 -33.36 25.94
CA PHE A 6 9.69 -32.98 25.24
C PHE A 6 8.47 -33.74 25.76
N TYR A 7 8.61 -35.05 26.02
CA TYR A 7 7.53 -35.87 26.58
C TYR A 7 7.09 -35.38 27.97
N ILE A 8 8.05 -35.00 28.82
CA ILE A 8 7.75 -34.42 30.13
C ILE A 8 7.08 -33.04 29.97
N ALA A 9 7.59 -32.19 29.07
CA ALA A 9 7.03 -30.87 28.80
C ALA A 9 5.56 -30.92 28.34
N SER A 10 5.22 -31.81 27.39
CA SER A 10 3.83 -31.98 26.94
C SER A 10 2.91 -32.44 28.06
N ARG A 11 3.42 -33.28 28.97
CA ARG A 11 2.66 -33.75 30.13
C ARG A 11 2.46 -32.63 31.16
N TYR A 12 3.43 -31.75 31.35
CA TYR A 12 3.29 -30.60 32.25
C TYR A 12 2.21 -29.62 31.78
N LEU A 13 2.00 -29.49 30.47
CA LEU A 13 0.95 -28.63 29.90
C LEU A 13 -0.45 -29.26 29.99
N LEU A 14 -0.56 -30.58 29.79
CA LEU A 14 -1.85 -31.32 29.70
C LEU A 14 -2.29 -32.02 31.01
N SER A 15 -1.41 -32.16 32.01
CA SER A 15 -1.71 -32.98 33.19
C SER A 15 -2.73 -32.34 34.13
N ARG A 16 -3.91 -32.97 34.23
CA ARG A 16 -4.97 -32.65 35.20
C ARG A 16 -4.63 -33.00 36.66
N LYS A 17 -3.56 -33.77 36.93
CA LYS A 17 -3.13 -34.13 38.29
C LYS A 17 -1.99 -33.21 38.74
N GLY A 18 -2.34 -32.16 39.49
CA GLY A 18 -1.46 -31.13 40.05
C GLY A 18 -2.26 -29.88 40.50
N SER A 19 -1.58 -28.85 41.04
CA SER A 19 -2.19 -27.58 41.45
C SER A 19 -2.99 -26.96 40.30
N THR A 20 -4.32 -26.83 40.48
CA THR A 20 -5.24 -26.22 39.51
C THR A 20 -4.81 -24.80 39.14
N ALA A 21 -4.15 -24.09 40.05
CA ALA A 21 -3.62 -22.74 39.84
C ALA A 21 -2.55 -22.69 38.72
N VAL A 22 -1.63 -23.65 38.66
CA VAL A 22 -0.57 -23.65 37.64
C VAL A 22 -1.11 -23.94 36.24
N THR A 23 -2.08 -24.84 36.16
CA THR A 23 -2.77 -25.13 34.88
C THR A 23 -3.54 -23.92 34.39
N PHE A 24 -4.23 -23.21 35.30
CA PHE A 24 -4.93 -21.96 34.99
C PHE A 24 -3.99 -20.89 34.45
N ILE A 25 -2.87 -20.62 35.12
CA ILE A 25 -1.89 -19.60 34.70
C ILE A 25 -1.26 -19.97 33.34
N THR A 26 -0.99 -21.24 33.10
CA THR A 26 -0.45 -21.72 31.81
C THR A 26 -1.45 -21.47 30.68
N TRP A 27 -2.74 -21.78 30.88
CA TRP A 27 -3.79 -21.48 29.91
C TRP A 27 -4.05 -19.98 29.74
N LEU A 28 -3.91 -19.19 30.80
CA LEU A 28 -3.98 -17.74 30.73
C LEU A 28 -2.84 -17.17 29.86
N ALA A 29 -1.62 -17.71 29.97
CA ALA A 29 -0.51 -17.33 29.10
C ALA A 29 -0.76 -17.73 27.64
N VAL A 30 -1.30 -18.94 27.37
CA VAL A 30 -1.73 -19.33 26.02
C VAL A 30 -2.81 -18.39 25.48
N GLY A 31 -3.80 -18.04 26.31
CA GLY A 31 -4.89 -17.12 25.94
C GLY A 31 -4.40 -15.72 25.62
N ALA A 32 -3.52 -15.16 26.47
CA ALA A 32 -2.90 -13.86 26.21
C ALA A 32 -2.11 -13.87 24.88
N MET A 33 -1.33 -14.93 24.64
CA MET A 33 -0.58 -15.09 23.39
C MET A 33 -1.52 -15.23 22.18
N THR A 34 -2.62 -15.99 22.33
CA THR A 34 -3.65 -16.17 21.30
C THR A 34 -4.23 -14.82 20.88
N VAL A 35 -4.64 -13.99 21.84
CA VAL A 35 -5.25 -12.68 21.57
C VAL A 35 -4.25 -11.74 20.90
N ALA A 36 -3.00 -11.68 21.40
CA ALA A 36 -1.96 -10.83 20.83
C ALA A 36 -1.64 -11.21 19.37
N VAL A 37 -1.49 -12.52 19.09
CA VAL A 37 -1.23 -13.04 17.75
C VAL A 37 -2.43 -12.80 16.83
N ALA A 38 -3.65 -13.06 17.29
CA ALA A 38 -4.85 -12.83 16.50
C ALA A 38 -5.01 -11.35 16.12
N ALA A 39 -4.79 -10.44 17.07
CA ALA A 39 -4.88 -9.01 16.84
C ALA A 39 -3.82 -8.52 15.83
N MET A 40 -2.56 -8.99 15.96
CA MET A 40 -1.51 -8.69 14.99
C MET A 40 -1.81 -9.27 13.60
N PHE A 41 -2.40 -10.45 13.53
CA PHE A 41 -2.77 -11.06 12.25
C PHE A 41 -3.90 -10.29 11.54
N VAL A 42 -4.94 -9.90 12.30
CA VAL A 42 -6.06 -9.12 11.76
C VAL A 42 -5.55 -7.77 11.22
N ILE A 43 -4.75 -7.04 11.99
CA ILE A 43 -4.30 -5.71 11.56
C ILE A 43 -3.40 -5.78 10.32
N ILE A 44 -2.45 -6.73 10.25
CA ILE A 44 -1.60 -6.88 9.07
C ILE A 44 -2.42 -7.28 7.84
N SER A 45 -3.48 -8.07 8.02
CA SER A 45 -4.39 -8.45 6.93
C SER A 45 -5.28 -7.30 6.47
N VAL A 46 -5.72 -6.43 7.38
CA VAL A 46 -6.41 -5.17 7.03
C VAL A 46 -5.48 -4.27 6.22
N PHE A 47 -4.24 -4.08 6.66
CA PHE A 47 -3.27 -3.25 5.94
C PHE A 47 -2.90 -3.81 4.57
N SER A 48 -2.80 -5.14 4.45
CA SER A 48 -2.60 -5.79 3.15
C SER A 48 -3.80 -5.57 2.22
N GLY A 49 -5.02 -5.50 2.77
CA GLY A 49 -6.23 -5.15 2.03
C GLY A 49 -6.22 -3.69 1.58
N LEU A 50 -5.90 -2.76 2.49
CA LEU A 50 -5.78 -1.33 2.21
C LEU A 50 -4.71 -1.04 1.15
N GLU A 51 -3.57 -1.74 1.21
CA GLU A 51 -2.49 -1.60 0.23
C GLU A 51 -2.99 -1.94 -1.18
N VAL A 52 -3.71 -3.05 -1.35
CA VAL A 52 -4.28 -3.45 -2.65
C VAL A 52 -5.39 -2.52 -3.10
N PHE A 53 -6.24 -2.08 -2.17
CA PHE A 53 -7.27 -1.10 -2.46
C PHE A 53 -6.67 0.21 -3.00
N ASN A 54 -5.63 0.73 -2.32
CA ASN A 54 -4.89 1.92 -2.75
C ASN A 54 -4.15 1.70 -4.07
N GLN A 55 -3.57 0.51 -4.30
CA GLN A 55 -2.96 0.15 -5.59
C GLN A 55 -3.97 0.23 -6.74
N ASN A 56 -5.19 -0.27 -6.54
CA ASN A 56 -6.24 -0.24 -7.56
C ASN A 56 -6.74 1.19 -7.84
N LEU A 57 -6.84 2.03 -6.80
CA LEU A 57 -7.17 3.44 -6.99
C LEU A 57 -6.10 4.16 -7.85
N ILE A 58 -4.82 3.90 -7.59
CA ILE A 58 -3.73 4.50 -8.34
C ILE A 58 -3.58 3.89 -9.74
N SER A 59 -3.87 2.60 -9.91
CA SER A 59 -3.62 1.88 -11.16
C SER A 59 -4.41 2.42 -12.34
N ASN A 60 -5.59 2.99 -12.09
CA ASN A 60 -6.46 3.57 -13.11
C ASN A 60 -6.10 5.01 -13.46
N LEU A 61 -5.37 5.69 -12.59
CA LEU A 61 -5.03 7.11 -12.70
C LEU A 61 -3.65 7.35 -13.28
N HIS A 62 -2.75 6.39 -13.10
CA HIS A 62 -1.36 6.48 -13.53
C HIS A 62 -1.03 5.40 -14.54
N ALA A 63 -0.11 5.74 -15.43
CA ALA A 63 0.44 4.82 -16.41
C ALA A 63 1.43 3.84 -15.75
N ASP A 64 1.66 2.70 -16.38
CA ASP A 64 2.61 1.71 -15.84
C ASP A 64 4.05 2.22 -15.97
N LEU A 65 4.34 2.90 -17.09
CA LEU A 65 5.57 3.64 -17.32
C LEU A 65 5.26 5.04 -17.87
N THR A 66 6.03 6.03 -17.43
CA THR A 66 5.98 7.40 -17.92
C THR A 66 7.35 7.80 -18.44
N ILE A 67 7.40 8.25 -19.69
CA ILE A 67 8.61 8.74 -20.37
C ILE A 67 8.62 10.26 -20.31
N LYS A 68 9.72 10.87 -19.83
CA LYS A 68 9.94 12.32 -19.77
C LYS A 68 11.31 12.67 -20.35
N SER A 69 11.47 13.91 -20.80
CA SER A 69 12.77 14.43 -21.26
C SER A 69 13.67 14.81 -20.08
N THR A 70 14.98 14.58 -20.19
CA THR A 70 15.95 14.99 -19.15
C THR A 70 16.47 16.42 -19.34
N SER A 71 16.41 16.96 -20.56
CA SER A 71 17.04 18.24 -20.93
C SER A 71 16.04 19.35 -21.27
N GLY A 72 14.78 19.21 -20.86
CA GLY A 72 13.71 20.18 -21.10
C GLY A 72 12.34 19.59 -20.81
N LYS A 73 11.27 20.36 -21.04
CA LYS A 73 9.89 19.85 -20.89
C LYS A 73 9.46 18.99 -22.07
N THR A 74 9.83 19.39 -23.30
CA THR A 74 9.43 18.69 -24.52
C THR A 74 10.34 17.49 -24.82
N ILE A 75 9.72 16.39 -25.22
CA ILE A 75 10.41 15.19 -25.73
C ILE A 75 10.87 15.45 -27.16
N GLN A 76 12.18 15.33 -27.38
CA GLN A 76 12.78 15.41 -28.72
C GLN A 76 12.57 14.09 -29.48
N ASP A 77 12.49 14.17 -30.81
CA ASP A 77 12.38 13.01 -31.72
C ASP A 77 11.21 12.05 -31.42
N PHE A 78 10.03 12.59 -31.09
CA PHE A 78 8.84 11.81 -30.77
C PHE A 78 8.52 10.74 -31.83
N ASP A 79 8.66 11.02 -33.12
CA ASP A 79 8.34 10.06 -34.18
C ASP A 79 9.24 8.82 -34.16
N LYS A 80 10.52 8.97 -33.78
CA LYS A 80 11.44 7.85 -33.59
C LYS A 80 11.00 6.99 -32.40
N ILE A 81 10.65 7.64 -31.29
CA ILE A 81 10.17 6.97 -30.07
C ILE A 81 8.88 6.21 -30.38
N LYS A 82 7.93 6.85 -31.07
CA LYS A 82 6.67 6.26 -31.51
C LYS A 82 6.89 4.99 -32.35
N GLY A 83 7.85 5.00 -33.27
CA GLY A 83 8.21 3.82 -34.06
C GLY A 83 8.71 2.65 -33.20
N LEU A 84 9.56 2.94 -32.21
CA LEU A 84 10.07 1.91 -31.28
C LEU A 84 8.96 1.36 -30.37
N LEU A 85 8.10 2.23 -29.83
CA LEU A 85 7.01 1.83 -28.94
C LEU A 85 5.99 0.94 -29.65
N LYS A 86 5.65 1.24 -30.91
CA LYS A 86 4.75 0.40 -31.73
C LYS A 86 5.30 -0.99 -32.01
N ASN A 87 6.62 -1.14 -32.12
CA ASN A 87 7.26 -2.42 -32.43
C ASN A 87 7.54 -3.27 -31.18
N SER A 88 7.36 -2.71 -29.99
CA SER A 88 7.59 -3.43 -28.74
C SER A 88 6.46 -4.41 -28.45
N LYS A 89 6.81 -5.66 -28.14
CA LYS A 89 5.82 -6.70 -27.80
C LYS A 89 5.19 -6.51 -26.42
N ASP A 90 5.87 -5.80 -25.53
CA ASP A 90 5.47 -5.65 -24.12
C ASP A 90 4.52 -4.47 -23.87
N ILE A 91 4.46 -3.52 -24.81
CA ILE A 91 3.60 -2.34 -24.74
C ILE A 91 2.26 -2.67 -25.40
N GLU A 92 1.16 -2.33 -24.72
CA GLU A 92 -0.19 -2.51 -25.23
C GLU A 92 -0.72 -1.22 -25.86
N TYR A 93 -0.62 -0.11 -25.13
CA TYR A 93 -1.03 1.22 -25.58
C TYR A 93 -0.04 2.28 -25.10
N PHE A 94 0.00 3.39 -25.82
CA PHE A 94 0.73 4.59 -25.40
C PHE A 94 -0.07 5.83 -25.77
N SER A 95 0.13 6.91 -25.01
CA SER A 95 -0.53 8.20 -25.25
C SER A 95 0.43 9.35 -24.95
N ARG A 96 0.29 10.44 -25.69
CA ARG A 96 1.01 11.68 -25.46
C ARG A 96 0.27 12.53 -24.42
N VAL A 97 1.04 13.18 -23.56
CA VAL A 97 0.52 14.07 -22.54
C VAL A 97 1.32 15.37 -22.52
N ILE A 98 0.60 16.49 -22.49
CA ILE A 98 1.12 17.80 -22.14
C ILE A 98 0.38 18.24 -20.88
N GLU A 99 1.14 18.54 -19.82
CA GLU A 99 0.58 18.96 -18.55
C GLU A 99 1.19 20.29 -18.12
N GLU A 100 0.33 21.28 -17.90
CA GLU A 100 0.75 22.60 -17.42
C GLU A 100 -0.27 23.21 -16.47
N LYS A 101 0.22 24.14 -15.64
CA LYS A 101 -0.62 24.90 -14.71
C LYS A 101 -1.32 26.04 -15.45
N VAL A 102 -2.62 26.16 -15.26
CA VAL A 102 -3.47 27.17 -15.92
C VAL A 102 -4.30 27.93 -14.90
N TYR A 103 -4.71 29.14 -15.28
CA TYR A 103 -5.76 29.87 -14.57
C TYR A 103 -7.06 29.75 -15.34
N LEU A 104 -8.13 29.39 -14.64
CA LEU A 104 -9.47 29.22 -15.20
C LEU A 104 -10.33 30.38 -14.72
N ASN A 105 -11.14 30.93 -15.62
CA ASN A 105 -12.13 31.94 -15.27
C ASN A 105 -13.50 31.59 -15.87
N TYR A 106 -14.54 31.73 -15.07
CA TYR A 106 -15.92 31.69 -15.54
C TYR A 106 -16.75 32.72 -14.78
N ASN A 107 -17.38 33.66 -15.51
CA ASN A 107 -18.24 34.71 -14.95
C ASN A 107 -17.65 35.45 -13.74
N GLY A 108 -16.35 35.79 -13.80
CA GLY A 108 -15.66 36.53 -12.73
C GLY A 108 -15.19 35.66 -11.55
N LYS A 109 -15.54 34.36 -11.52
CA LYS A 109 -14.94 33.39 -10.60
C LYS A 109 -13.70 32.79 -11.25
N GLY A 110 -12.58 32.85 -10.56
CA GLY A 110 -11.32 32.34 -11.08
C GLY A 110 -10.61 31.43 -10.10
N ASP A 111 -9.94 30.41 -10.64
CA ASP A 111 -9.17 29.45 -9.85
C ASP A 111 -8.03 28.85 -10.67
N ILE A 112 -7.06 28.27 -9.99
CA ILE A 112 -5.91 27.61 -10.58
C ILE A 112 -6.23 26.14 -10.80
N GLY A 113 -5.92 25.65 -12.00
CA GLY A 113 -6.04 24.24 -12.36
C GLY A 113 -4.79 23.70 -13.06
N TYR A 114 -4.81 22.40 -13.35
CA TYR A 114 -3.83 21.73 -14.19
C TYR A 114 -4.51 21.28 -15.48
N LEU A 115 -4.04 21.82 -16.61
CA LEU A 115 -4.47 21.38 -17.93
C LEU A 115 -3.64 20.18 -18.35
N ARG A 116 -4.29 19.03 -18.45
CA ARG A 116 -3.73 17.81 -19.01
C ARG A 116 -4.29 17.58 -20.41
N GLY A 117 -3.53 18.02 -21.42
CA GLY A 117 -3.77 17.72 -22.82
C GLY A 117 -3.37 16.29 -23.15
N VAL A 118 -4.29 15.49 -23.68
CA VAL A 118 -4.11 14.06 -23.98
C VAL A 118 -4.57 13.72 -25.39
N ASP A 119 -4.10 12.61 -25.96
CA ASP A 119 -4.66 12.09 -27.20
C ASP A 119 -5.77 11.05 -26.96
N SER A 120 -6.47 10.63 -28.01
CA SER A 120 -7.57 9.68 -27.94
C SER A 120 -7.16 8.28 -27.45
N SER A 121 -5.87 7.95 -27.42
CA SER A 121 -5.37 6.68 -26.88
C SER A 121 -5.25 6.69 -25.36
N TYR A 122 -5.37 7.86 -24.72
CA TYR A 122 -5.23 8.04 -23.28
C TYR A 122 -6.20 7.17 -22.47
N ILE A 123 -7.46 7.06 -22.89
CA ILE A 123 -8.47 6.22 -22.21
C ILE A 123 -8.08 4.73 -22.14
N LYS A 124 -7.24 4.27 -23.07
CA LYS A 124 -6.74 2.89 -23.08
C LYS A 124 -5.56 2.68 -22.14
N VAL A 125 -4.84 3.76 -21.82
CA VAL A 125 -3.74 3.73 -20.85
C VAL A 125 -4.26 3.97 -19.44
N ASN A 126 -5.10 5.00 -19.29
CA ASN A 126 -5.69 5.46 -18.04
C ASN A 126 -7.21 5.58 -18.26
N PRO A 127 -8.01 4.56 -17.88
CA PRO A 127 -9.44 4.48 -18.17
C PRO A 127 -10.26 5.41 -17.26
N ILE A 128 -10.03 6.72 -17.38
CA ILE A 128 -10.73 7.74 -16.59
C ILE A 128 -12.18 7.95 -17.05
N ASP A 129 -12.49 7.54 -18.27
CA ASP A 129 -13.83 7.58 -18.86
C ASP A 129 -14.84 6.76 -18.05
N HIS A 130 -14.40 5.69 -17.39
CA HIS A 130 -15.24 4.88 -16.50
C HIS A 130 -15.63 5.60 -15.19
N THR A 131 -14.94 6.69 -14.84
CA THR A 131 -15.15 7.41 -13.57
C THR A 131 -15.99 8.67 -13.72
N ILE A 132 -16.44 9.01 -14.93
CA ILE A 132 -17.22 10.24 -15.17
C ILE A 132 -18.54 10.17 -14.38
N PHE A 133 -18.76 11.18 -13.53
CA PHE A 133 -19.96 11.32 -12.71
C PHE A 133 -21.13 11.91 -13.50
N TYR A 134 -20.85 12.90 -14.35
CA TYR A 134 -21.85 13.63 -15.12
C TYR A 134 -21.30 14.04 -16.49
N GLY A 135 -22.14 14.08 -17.52
CA GLY A 135 -21.75 14.48 -18.88
C GLY A 135 -21.01 13.37 -19.65
N LYS A 136 -20.14 13.75 -20.59
CA LYS A 136 -19.42 12.86 -21.51
C LYS A 136 -17.93 13.16 -21.54
N TYR A 137 -17.14 12.16 -21.91
CA TYR A 137 -15.72 12.35 -22.22
C TYR A 137 -15.55 13.19 -23.50
N PRO A 138 -14.47 13.97 -23.67
CA PRO A 138 -14.26 14.76 -24.89
C PRO A 138 -14.26 13.87 -26.13
N SER A 139 -14.92 14.32 -27.20
CA SER A 139 -15.05 13.57 -28.44
C SER A 139 -13.76 13.56 -29.28
N PHE A 140 -12.81 14.44 -28.96
CA PHE A 140 -11.62 14.77 -29.75
C PHE A 140 -11.92 15.29 -31.17
N GLN A 141 -13.18 15.64 -31.47
CA GLN A 141 -13.53 16.34 -32.72
C GLN A 141 -13.19 17.83 -32.63
N TYR A 142 -13.34 18.39 -31.43
CA TYR A 142 -13.05 19.79 -31.14
C TYR A 142 -11.99 19.90 -30.05
N SER A 143 -11.00 20.77 -30.22
CA SER A 143 -9.91 20.93 -29.25
C SER A 143 -10.38 21.56 -27.93
N ASN A 144 -11.50 22.27 -27.92
CA ASN A 144 -11.99 23.00 -26.76
C ASN A 144 -12.94 22.21 -25.84
N GLU A 145 -13.25 20.95 -26.16
CA GLU A 145 -14.03 20.09 -25.26
C GLU A 145 -13.15 19.58 -24.13
N VAL A 146 -13.58 19.78 -22.88
CA VAL A 146 -12.83 19.34 -21.71
C VAL A 146 -13.72 18.61 -20.72
N ILE A 147 -13.11 17.76 -19.91
CA ILE A 147 -13.71 17.29 -18.66
C ILE A 147 -13.01 17.95 -17.49
N MET A 148 -13.75 18.21 -16.42
CA MET A 148 -13.28 18.95 -15.25
C MET A 148 -13.48 18.13 -13.98
N GLU A 149 -12.56 18.30 -13.03
CA GLU A 149 -12.72 17.72 -11.70
C GLU A 149 -13.89 18.38 -10.94
N HIS A 150 -14.66 17.58 -10.19
CA HIS A 150 -15.89 18.03 -9.53
C HIS A 150 -15.72 19.21 -8.57
N SER A 151 -14.70 19.18 -7.70
CA SER A 151 -14.45 20.25 -6.73
C SER A 151 -14.07 21.56 -7.41
N LEU A 152 -13.28 21.49 -8.49
CA LEU A 152 -12.93 22.64 -9.32
C LEU A 152 -14.16 23.19 -10.06
N GLU A 153 -14.97 22.32 -10.64
CA GLU A 153 -16.25 22.71 -11.26
C GLU A 153 -17.14 23.43 -10.25
N THR A 154 -17.32 22.88 -9.04
CA THR A 154 -18.20 23.44 -8.02
C THR A 154 -17.75 24.83 -7.56
N ARG A 155 -16.43 25.04 -7.38
CA ARG A 155 -15.88 26.36 -7.00
C ARG A 155 -16.07 27.40 -8.10
N LEU A 156 -15.90 27.02 -9.37
CA LEU A 156 -16.13 27.91 -10.52
C LEU A 156 -17.62 28.03 -10.89
N SER A 157 -18.46 27.11 -10.42
CA SER A 157 -19.88 26.97 -10.74
C SER A 157 -20.14 26.93 -12.25
N ILE A 158 -19.35 26.12 -12.97
CA ILE A 158 -19.44 26.00 -14.43
C ILE A 158 -20.53 24.98 -14.79
N PRO A 159 -21.57 25.37 -15.54
CA PRO A 159 -22.58 24.43 -16.00
C PRO A 159 -22.00 23.47 -17.05
N VAL A 160 -22.38 22.21 -16.96
CA VAL A 160 -21.83 21.12 -17.78
C VAL A 160 -22.76 20.76 -18.94
N ASP A 161 -22.16 20.47 -20.09
CA ASP A 161 -22.85 20.10 -21.34
C ASP A 161 -23.84 21.17 -21.82
N THR A 162 -23.50 22.45 -21.61
CA THR A 162 -24.31 23.58 -22.08
C THR A 162 -23.58 24.37 -23.16
N LEU A 163 -24.09 24.28 -24.40
CA LEU A 163 -23.45 24.79 -25.62
C LEU A 163 -23.15 26.31 -25.63
N ASN A 164 -23.71 27.08 -24.68
CA ASN A 164 -23.54 28.53 -24.61
C ASN A 164 -22.66 28.99 -23.43
N ASN A 165 -22.17 28.08 -22.59
CA ASN A 165 -21.37 28.43 -21.42
C ASN A 165 -19.93 27.99 -21.62
N PHE A 166 -19.06 28.97 -21.87
CA PHE A 166 -17.63 28.74 -22.05
C PHE A 166 -16.85 29.28 -20.87
N ALA A 167 -16.01 28.44 -20.27
CA ALA A 167 -14.98 28.92 -19.36
C ALA A 167 -13.76 29.36 -20.17
N THR A 168 -13.00 30.32 -19.65
CA THR A 168 -11.77 30.80 -20.31
C THR A 168 -10.56 30.24 -19.57
N VAL A 169 -9.67 29.57 -20.31
CA VAL A 169 -8.36 29.13 -19.83
C VAL A 169 -7.32 30.18 -20.16
N PHE A 170 -6.50 30.55 -19.18
CA PHE A 170 -5.39 31.47 -19.29
C PHE A 170 -4.10 30.67 -19.06
N MET A 171 -3.24 30.66 -20.08
CA MET A 171 -1.94 30.01 -20.07
C MET A 171 -0.84 31.06 -20.10
N PRO A 172 0.06 31.12 -19.10
CA PRO A 172 1.18 32.05 -19.12
C PRO A 172 2.08 31.83 -20.34
N LYS A 173 2.41 32.90 -21.06
CA LYS A 173 3.36 32.83 -22.17
C LYS A 173 4.79 32.75 -21.63
N SER A 174 5.60 31.89 -22.24
CA SER A 174 7.04 31.84 -21.97
C SER A 174 7.74 32.96 -22.75
N GLY A 175 8.49 33.84 -22.08
CA GLY A 175 9.25 34.89 -22.76
C GLY A 175 9.75 35.99 -21.83
N THR A 176 10.60 36.86 -22.37
CA THR A 176 11.06 38.11 -21.74
C THR A 176 10.67 39.27 -22.65
N GLY A 177 9.91 40.23 -22.14
CA GLY A 177 9.42 41.37 -22.90
C GLY A 177 8.72 42.40 -22.02
N ILE A 178 8.44 43.58 -22.59
CA ILE A 178 7.72 44.65 -21.89
C ILE A 178 6.23 44.31 -21.90
N ILE A 179 5.65 44.16 -20.71
CA ILE A 179 4.23 43.86 -20.52
C ILE A 179 3.44 45.17 -20.70
N ASN A 180 2.67 45.28 -21.79
CA ASN A 180 1.82 46.45 -22.04
C ASN A 180 0.32 46.09 -22.03
N LYS A 181 -0.02 44.84 -22.38
CA LYS A 181 -1.39 44.33 -22.43
C LYS A 181 -1.48 42.96 -21.78
N GLU A 182 -2.68 42.56 -21.36
CA GLU A 182 -2.93 41.25 -20.76
C GLU A 182 -2.62 40.09 -21.72
N GLU A 183 -2.82 40.32 -23.02
CA GLU A 183 -2.47 39.40 -24.12
C GLU A 183 -0.96 39.14 -24.24
N ASP A 184 -0.13 40.05 -23.72
CA ASP A 184 1.32 39.86 -23.68
C ASP A 184 1.72 38.84 -22.60
N ILE A 185 0.86 38.63 -21.60
CA ILE A 185 1.11 37.77 -20.43
C ILE A 185 0.49 36.38 -20.65
N TYR A 186 -0.72 36.32 -21.23
CA TYR A 186 -1.49 35.08 -21.31
C TYR A 186 -1.95 34.77 -22.74
N ASN A 187 -1.83 33.50 -23.12
CA ASN A 187 -2.67 32.91 -24.15
C ASN A 187 -4.02 32.54 -23.53
N LYS A 188 -5.11 32.85 -24.24
CA LYS A 188 -6.47 32.60 -23.77
C LYS A 188 -7.22 31.71 -24.74
N LYS A 189 -8.01 30.77 -24.23
CA LYS A 189 -8.92 29.97 -25.05
C LYS A 189 -10.21 29.67 -24.28
N ASN A 190 -11.32 29.73 -24.99
CA ASN A 190 -12.62 29.31 -24.49
C ASN A 190 -12.73 27.79 -24.55
N ILE A 191 -13.14 27.18 -23.45
CA ILE A 191 -13.35 25.74 -23.28
C ILE A 191 -14.80 25.45 -22.92
N LEU A 192 -15.29 24.30 -23.39
CA LEU A 192 -16.59 23.76 -23.08
C LEU A 192 -16.42 22.57 -22.12
N VAL A 193 -17.00 22.65 -20.93
CA VAL A 193 -16.99 21.54 -19.97
C VAL A 193 -18.08 20.54 -20.37
N THR A 194 -17.66 19.42 -20.95
CA THR A 194 -18.51 18.34 -21.47
C THR A 194 -18.83 17.28 -20.43
N GLY A 195 -18.02 17.17 -19.37
CA GLY A 195 -18.26 16.22 -18.30
C GLY A 195 -17.44 16.50 -17.04
N ILE A 196 -17.84 15.83 -15.96
CA ILE A 196 -17.24 15.92 -14.63
C ILE A 196 -16.74 14.55 -14.20
N PHE A 197 -15.53 14.49 -13.69
CA PHE A 197 -14.99 13.31 -13.02
C PHE A 197 -14.74 13.61 -11.53
N PRO A 198 -14.84 12.59 -10.64
CA PRO A 198 -14.57 12.77 -9.23
C PRO A 198 -13.09 13.10 -9.02
N GLY A 199 -12.83 14.12 -8.23
CA GLY A 199 -11.50 14.33 -7.68
C GLY A 199 -11.10 13.13 -6.83
N ASN A 200 -9.86 12.70 -7.01
CA ASN A 200 -9.14 11.95 -5.99
C ASN A 200 -7.93 12.80 -5.60
N ASP A 201 -7.33 12.54 -4.44
CA ASP A 201 -6.20 13.33 -3.91
C ASP A 201 -5.04 13.55 -4.91
N GLN A 202 -4.99 12.78 -6.01
CA GLN A 202 -3.97 12.86 -7.06
C GLN A 202 -4.40 13.66 -8.30
N LEU A 203 -5.70 13.80 -8.60
CA LEU A 203 -6.23 14.57 -9.73
C LEU A 203 -7.07 15.79 -9.29
N ASN A 204 -6.86 16.29 -8.08
CA ASN A 204 -7.50 17.52 -7.62
C ASN A 204 -7.12 18.72 -8.50
N ASN A 205 -8.12 19.50 -8.90
CA ASN A 205 -7.98 20.68 -9.76
C ASN A 205 -7.49 20.38 -11.19
N TYR A 206 -7.69 19.16 -11.69
CA TYR A 206 -7.33 18.83 -13.07
C TYR A 206 -8.48 19.10 -14.05
N ILE A 207 -8.09 19.49 -15.26
CA ILE A 207 -8.93 19.43 -16.46
C ILE A 207 -8.23 18.55 -17.49
N ILE A 208 -8.99 17.68 -18.15
CA ILE A 208 -8.48 16.84 -19.24
C ILE A 208 -9.09 17.31 -20.54
N ALA A 209 -8.23 17.56 -21.52
CA ALA A 209 -8.59 18.11 -22.82
C ALA A 209 -7.86 17.36 -23.94
N PRO A 210 -8.31 17.48 -25.19
CA PRO A 210 -7.51 17.15 -26.35
C PRO A 210 -6.14 17.87 -26.30
N ILE A 211 -5.09 17.15 -26.66
CA ILE A 211 -3.70 17.65 -26.61
C ILE A 211 -3.50 18.90 -27.46
N GLU A 212 -4.29 19.04 -28.53
CA GLU A 212 -4.30 20.18 -29.44
C GLU A 212 -4.57 21.50 -28.70
N LEU A 213 -5.43 21.49 -27.67
CA LEU A 213 -5.69 22.68 -26.84
C LEU A 213 -4.42 23.16 -26.13
N SER A 214 -3.63 22.20 -25.62
CA SER A 214 -2.39 22.50 -24.92
C SER A 214 -1.30 22.96 -25.88
N GLU A 215 -1.23 22.35 -27.08
CA GLU A 215 -0.33 22.77 -28.15
C GLU A 215 -0.64 24.22 -28.58
N GLU A 216 -1.92 24.56 -28.79
CA GLU A 216 -2.36 25.92 -29.12
C GLU A 216 -2.05 26.93 -28.00
N LEU A 217 -2.40 26.61 -26.74
CA LEU A 217 -2.18 27.51 -25.60
C LEU A 217 -0.71 27.74 -25.27
N LEU A 218 0.18 26.80 -25.60
CA LEU A 218 1.62 26.90 -25.35
C LEU A 218 2.42 27.30 -26.59
N ASN A 219 1.76 27.50 -27.75
CA ASN A 219 2.41 27.72 -29.05
C ASN A 219 3.45 26.63 -29.39
N LEU A 220 3.16 25.37 -29.05
CA LEU A 220 4.04 24.25 -29.35
C LEU A 220 3.82 23.76 -30.79
N PRO A 221 4.86 23.23 -31.44
CA PRO A 221 4.70 22.54 -32.71
C PRO A 221 3.71 21.38 -32.58
N LYS A 222 2.96 21.11 -33.64
CA LYS A 222 2.11 19.90 -33.71
C LYS A 222 2.94 18.65 -33.45
N ASN A 223 2.36 17.69 -32.75
CA ASN A 223 3.00 16.41 -32.38
C ASN A 223 4.03 16.55 -31.24
N SER A 224 3.95 17.62 -30.46
CA SER A 224 4.76 17.79 -29.26
C SER A 224 4.20 16.98 -28.09
N ALA A 225 5.07 16.53 -27.21
CA ALA A 225 4.68 15.87 -25.97
C ALA A 225 5.66 16.24 -24.86
N TYR A 226 5.14 16.50 -23.66
CA TYR A 226 6.00 16.63 -22.48
C TYR A 226 6.25 15.27 -21.83
N GLN A 227 5.26 14.38 -21.93
CA GLN A 227 5.30 13.05 -21.35
C GLN A 227 4.69 12.05 -22.34
N ILE A 228 5.18 10.82 -22.33
CA ILE A 228 4.52 9.68 -23.00
C ILE A 228 4.16 8.67 -21.92
N VAL A 229 2.88 8.38 -21.81
CA VAL A 229 2.36 7.39 -20.86
C VAL A 229 2.17 6.05 -21.56
N LEU A 230 2.54 4.96 -20.89
CA LEU A 230 2.51 3.60 -21.44
C LEU A 230 1.65 2.66 -20.60
N LYS A 231 0.88 1.81 -21.29
CA LYS A 231 0.21 0.64 -20.74
C LYS A 231 0.99 -0.60 -21.10
N LEU A 232 1.35 -1.40 -20.11
CA LEU A 232 2.05 -2.66 -20.34
C LEU A 232 1.05 -3.82 -20.38
N LYS A 233 1.33 -4.82 -21.22
CA LYS A 233 0.56 -6.07 -21.22
C LYS A 233 0.71 -6.83 -19.90
N ASN A 234 1.86 -6.69 -19.26
CA ASN A 234 2.11 -7.23 -17.92
C ASN A 234 2.76 -6.15 -17.05
N PRO A 235 2.00 -5.53 -16.12
CA PRO A 235 2.49 -4.51 -15.21
C PRO A 235 3.63 -4.98 -14.30
N ASP A 236 3.68 -6.26 -13.92
CA ASP A 236 4.72 -6.80 -13.02
C ASP A 236 6.12 -6.76 -13.64
N LYS A 237 6.19 -6.67 -14.98
CA LYS A 237 7.45 -6.57 -15.73
C LYS A 237 7.90 -5.13 -15.97
N ALA A 238 7.25 -4.13 -15.36
CA ALA A 238 7.56 -2.72 -15.59
C ALA A 238 9.04 -2.38 -15.47
N GLU A 239 9.74 -2.86 -14.45
CA GLU A 239 11.18 -2.62 -14.27
C GLU A 239 12.05 -3.25 -15.36
N SER A 240 11.68 -4.43 -15.84
CA SER A 240 12.40 -5.11 -16.92
C SER A 240 12.19 -4.38 -18.25
N VAL A 241 10.95 -3.98 -18.54
CA VAL A 241 10.61 -3.21 -19.73
C VAL A 241 11.27 -1.83 -19.71
N LYS A 242 11.28 -1.16 -18.55
CA LYS A 242 12.00 0.11 -18.34
C LYS A 242 13.47 -0.01 -18.69
N LYS A 243 14.18 -1.04 -18.16
CA LYS A 243 15.61 -1.26 -18.47
C LYS A 243 15.85 -1.49 -19.96
N ASN A 244 15.00 -2.28 -20.61
CA ASN A 244 15.08 -2.52 -22.05
C ASN A 244 14.86 -1.22 -22.83
N LEU A 245 13.80 -0.46 -22.52
CA LEU A 245 13.50 0.81 -23.20
C LEU A 245 14.61 1.84 -23.02
N LEU A 246 15.19 1.96 -21.82
CA LEU A 246 16.34 2.86 -21.58
C LEU A 246 17.55 2.51 -22.46
N SER A 247 17.79 1.22 -22.72
CA SER A 247 18.88 0.80 -23.61
C SER A 247 18.69 1.22 -25.07
N PHE A 248 17.43 1.31 -25.54
CA PHE A 248 17.09 1.74 -26.90
C PHE A 248 16.95 3.25 -27.06
N LEU A 249 16.44 3.93 -26.04
CA LEU A 249 16.09 5.35 -26.06
C LEU A 249 17.26 6.28 -25.71
N GLY A 250 18.29 5.77 -25.02
CA GLY A 250 19.51 6.52 -24.70
C GLY A 250 19.38 7.46 -23.49
N LYS A 251 20.37 8.35 -23.32
CA LYS A 251 20.58 9.14 -22.08
C LYS A 251 19.77 10.46 -21.99
N GLY A 252 19.00 10.82 -23.02
CA GLY A 252 18.21 12.07 -23.05
C GLY A 252 16.79 11.94 -22.48
N ILE A 253 16.45 10.76 -21.95
CA ILE A 253 15.10 10.40 -21.55
C ILE A 253 15.13 9.75 -20.17
N GLU A 254 14.19 10.16 -19.34
CA GLU A 254 13.90 9.55 -18.04
C GLU A 254 12.65 8.69 -18.18
N ILE A 255 12.72 7.44 -17.74
CA ILE A 255 11.57 6.54 -17.67
C ILE A 255 11.31 6.26 -16.20
N LYS A 256 10.11 6.62 -15.73
CA LYS A 256 9.65 6.31 -14.37
C LYS A 256 8.61 5.23 -14.39
N THR A 257 8.66 4.33 -13.43
CA THR A 257 7.54 3.44 -13.14
C THR A 257 6.47 4.17 -12.33
N LYS A 258 5.26 3.64 -12.35
CA LYS A 258 4.15 4.09 -11.49
C LYS A 258 4.55 4.26 -10.02
N GLN A 259 5.38 3.35 -9.51
CA GLN A 259 5.86 3.36 -8.13
C GLN A 259 6.85 4.49 -7.89
N GLU A 260 7.76 4.74 -8.84
CA GLU A 260 8.74 5.83 -8.75
C GLU A 260 8.10 7.21 -8.89
N GLU A 261 7.12 7.36 -9.79
CA GLU A 261 6.39 8.61 -9.97
C GLU A 261 5.61 9.00 -8.70
N ASN A 262 5.08 7.99 -8.00
CA ASN A 262 4.30 8.16 -6.76
C ASN A 262 5.09 7.73 -5.51
N ALA A 263 6.42 7.87 -5.52
CA ALA A 263 7.29 7.34 -4.46
C ALA A 263 6.94 7.89 -3.06
N ALA A 264 6.52 9.15 -2.95
CA ALA A 264 6.11 9.75 -1.68
C ALA A 264 4.86 9.05 -1.10
N PHE A 265 3.86 8.78 -1.94
CA PHE A 265 2.66 8.05 -1.55
C PHE A 265 3.00 6.64 -1.08
N TRP A 266 3.78 5.89 -1.86
CA TRP A 266 4.18 4.52 -1.49
C TRP A 266 5.04 4.49 -0.22
N LYS A 267 5.93 5.47 -0.05
CA LYS A 267 6.75 5.61 1.15
C LYS A 267 5.88 5.88 2.38
N MET A 268 4.85 6.72 2.26
CA MET A 268 3.89 6.98 3.33
C MET A 268 3.17 5.70 3.75
N ILE A 269 2.56 4.97 2.82
CA ILE A 269 1.86 3.70 3.09
C ILE A 269 2.78 2.68 3.76
N ASN A 270 3.99 2.50 3.24
CA ASN A 270 4.97 1.57 3.83
C ASN A 270 5.42 2.01 5.23
N THR A 271 5.53 3.31 5.47
CA THR A 271 5.90 3.86 6.78
C THR A 271 4.79 3.65 7.80
N GLU A 272 3.53 3.89 7.43
CA GLU A 272 2.37 3.62 8.30
C GLU A 272 2.27 2.12 8.64
N LYS A 273 2.42 1.25 7.64
CA LYS A 273 2.47 -0.21 7.82
C LYS A 273 3.57 -0.62 8.81
N LEU A 274 4.74 0.01 8.72
CA LEU A 274 5.86 -0.25 9.64
C LEU A 274 5.54 0.16 11.08
N PHE A 275 5.01 1.37 11.30
CA PHE A 275 4.68 1.82 12.66
C PHE A 275 3.66 0.92 13.34
N ILE A 276 2.63 0.51 12.61
CA ILE A 276 1.58 -0.37 13.14
C ILE A 276 2.13 -1.76 13.40
N TYR A 277 2.96 -2.30 12.50
CA TYR A 277 3.69 -3.53 12.74
C TYR A 277 4.52 -3.46 14.03
N LEU A 278 5.26 -2.36 14.27
CA LEU A 278 6.07 -2.19 15.47
C LEU A 278 5.24 -2.13 16.76
N ILE A 279 4.08 -1.44 16.74
CA ILE A 279 3.16 -1.39 17.88
C ILE A 279 2.68 -2.80 18.25
N PHE A 280 2.25 -3.60 17.27
CA PHE A 280 1.79 -4.96 17.54
C PHE A 280 2.91 -5.93 17.89
N ALA A 281 4.10 -5.75 17.32
CA ALA A 281 5.29 -6.47 17.75
C ALA A 281 5.61 -6.17 19.23
N LEU A 282 5.44 -4.92 19.68
CA LEU A 282 5.58 -4.54 21.08
C LEU A 282 4.51 -5.18 21.97
N VAL A 283 3.25 -5.27 21.51
CA VAL A 283 2.19 -5.99 22.24
C VAL A 283 2.52 -7.46 22.42
N ILE A 284 3.05 -8.12 21.38
CA ILE A 284 3.54 -9.50 21.47
C ILE A 284 4.71 -9.58 22.45
N PHE A 285 5.66 -8.66 22.39
CA PHE A 285 6.78 -8.61 23.32
C PHE A 285 6.31 -8.50 24.77
N ILE A 286 5.37 -7.60 25.08
CA ILE A 286 4.78 -7.49 26.44
C ILE A 286 4.13 -8.80 26.87
N THR A 287 3.42 -9.46 25.95
CA THR A 287 2.76 -10.75 26.20
C THR A 287 3.76 -11.86 26.55
N THR A 288 5.00 -11.77 26.04
CA THR A 288 6.03 -12.75 26.39
C THR A 288 6.49 -12.66 27.85
N PHE A 289 6.30 -11.54 28.57
CA PHE A 289 6.51 -11.52 30.02
C PHE A 289 5.49 -12.37 30.79
N ASN A 290 4.25 -12.47 30.30
CA ASN A 290 3.26 -13.37 30.87
C ASN A 290 3.68 -14.84 30.69
N LEU A 291 4.32 -15.17 29.56
CA LEU A 291 4.95 -16.47 29.35
C LEU A 291 6.09 -16.72 30.36
N ALA A 292 6.95 -15.73 30.62
CA ALA A 292 8.01 -15.84 31.61
C ALA A 292 7.43 -16.17 33.01
N GLY A 293 6.38 -15.45 33.42
CA GLY A 293 5.67 -15.69 34.68
C GLY A 293 5.10 -17.11 34.77
N ALA A 294 4.46 -17.60 33.70
CA ALA A 294 3.94 -18.96 33.65
C ALA A 294 5.04 -20.02 33.78
N ILE A 295 6.19 -19.82 33.12
CA ILE A 295 7.34 -20.73 33.21
C ILE A 295 7.90 -20.74 34.64
N ILE A 296 8.10 -19.58 35.27
CA ILE A 296 8.65 -19.48 36.64
C ILE A 296 7.72 -20.18 37.64
N ILE A 297 6.42 -19.91 37.58
CA ILE A 297 5.44 -20.52 38.50
C ILE A 297 5.40 -22.04 38.31
N LEU A 298 5.49 -22.52 37.07
CA LEU A 298 5.58 -23.95 36.78
C LEU A 298 6.88 -24.58 37.33
N GLN A 299 8.01 -23.88 37.25
CA GLN A 299 9.27 -24.33 37.86
C GLN A 299 9.16 -24.43 39.38
N LEU A 300 8.54 -23.45 40.03
CA LEU A 300 8.34 -23.42 41.49
C LEU A 300 7.40 -24.54 41.96
N ASP A 301 6.26 -24.74 41.29
CA ASP A 301 5.29 -25.79 41.61
C ASP A 301 5.87 -27.20 41.41
N LYS A 302 6.74 -27.38 40.41
CA LYS A 302 7.37 -28.67 40.11
C LYS A 302 8.74 -28.86 40.76
N LYS A 303 9.14 -28.02 41.72
CA LYS A 303 10.46 -28.07 42.37
C LYS A 303 10.76 -29.44 43.01
N GLU A 304 9.82 -30.02 43.75
CA GLU A 304 10.01 -31.33 44.40
C GLU A 304 10.09 -32.49 43.39
N GLN A 305 9.34 -32.40 42.29
CA GLN A 305 9.44 -33.37 41.19
C GLN A 305 10.80 -33.25 40.47
N ALA A 306 11.30 -32.03 40.30
CA ALA A 306 12.61 -31.77 39.72
C ALA A 306 13.74 -32.33 40.60
N LYS A 307 13.67 -32.16 41.94
CA LYS A 307 14.61 -32.79 42.89
C LYS A 307 14.62 -34.31 42.74
N SER A 308 13.42 -34.92 42.72
CA SER A 308 13.27 -36.38 42.57
C SER A 308 13.88 -36.88 41.25
N LEU A 309 13.64 -36.17 40.13
CA LEU A 309 14.23 -36.51 38.83
C LEU A 309 15.76 -36.42 38.85
N ILE A 310 16.33 -35.39 39.47
CA ILE A 310 17.78 -35.23 39.60
C ILE A 310 18.38 -36.36 40.43
N SER A 311 17.75 -36.73 41.55
CA SER A 311 18.19 -37.85 42.40
C SER A 311 18.13 -39.20 41.66
N LEU A 312 17.22 -39.36 40.69
CA LEU A 312 17.14 -40.52 39.80
C LEU A 312 18.17 -40.49 38.64
N GLY A 313 19.05 -39.47 38.59
CA GLY A 313 20.09 -39.34 37.56
C GLY A 313 19.72 -38.47 36.37
N PHE A 314 18.60 -37.74 36.40
CA PHE A 314 18.23 -36.82 35.32
C PHE A 314 19.14 -35.57 35.33
N PRO A 315 19.92 -35.31 34.26
CA PRO A 315 20.88 -34.22 34.26
C PRO A 315 20.17 -32.86 34.18
N LEU A 316 20.75 -31.84 34.83
CA LEU A 316 20.24 -30.46 34.81
C LEU A 316 20.06 -29.90 33.40
N SER A 317 20.87 -30.33 32.43
CA SER A 317 20.74 -29.94 31.03
C SER A 317 19.42 -30.40 30.41
N HIS A 318 18.95 -31.60 30.76
CA HIS A 318 17.68 -32.13 30.27
C HIS A 318 16.50 -31.49 31.00
N LEU A 319 16.66 -31.14 32.29
CA LEU A 319 15.66 -30.39 33.04
C LEU A 319 15.44 -28.99 32.48
N ARG A 320 16.50 -28.26 32.14
CA ARG A 320 16.41 -26.97 31.43
C ARG A 320 15.70 -27.11 30.09
N LYS A 321 16.02 -28.17 29.32
CA LYS A 321 15.33 -28.46 28.05
C LYS A 321 13.85 -28.74 28.25
N THR A 322 13.43 -29.40 29.33
CA THR A 322 12.02 -29.61 29.65
C THR A 322 11.29 -28.28 29.80
N TYR A 323 11.80 -27.36 30.62
CA TYR A 323 11.16 -26.05 30.81
C TYR A 323 11.18 -25.18 29.54
N PHE A 324 12.25 -25.26 28.75
CA PHE A 324 12.31 -24.63 27.43
C PHE A 324 11.22 -25.18 26.50
N TYR A 325 11.07 -26.50 26.39
CA TYR A 325 10.03 -27.09 25.55
C TYR A 325 8.62 -26.78 26.06
N THR A 326 8.40 -26.65 27.37
CA THR A 326 7.11 -26.20 27.90
C THR A 326 6.80 -24.77 27.42
N GLY A 327 7.77 -23.86 27.52
CA GLY A 327 7.59 -22.49 27.03
C GLY A 327 7.35 -22.45 25.52
N LEU A 328 8.10 -23.23 24.75
CA LEU A 328 7.90 -23.37 23.31
C LEU A 328 6.51 -23.88 22.96
N LEU A 329 5.99 -24.88 23.69
CA LEU A 329 4.64 -25.41 23.48
C LEU A 329 3.56 -24.36 23.77
N ILE A 330 3.72 -23.55 24.82
CA ILE A 330 2.80 -22.44 25.12
C ILE A 330 2.78 -21.44 23.96
N VAL A 331 3.95 -21.06 23.44
CA VAL A 331 4.06 -20.14 22.30
C VAL A 331 3.45 -20.74 21.04
N VAL A 332 3.81 -21.98 20.68
CA VAL A 332 3.29 -22.64 19.48
C VAL A 332 1.78 -22.79 19.55
N LEU A 333 1.24 -23.21 20.71
CA LEU A 333 -0.21 -23.30 20.89
C LEU A 333 -0.87 -21.94 20.73
N GLY A 334 -0.35 -20.90 21.38
CA GLY A 334 -0.87 -19.53 21.28
C GLY A 334 -0.79 -18.94 19.87
N VAL A 335 0.29 -19.24 19.13
CA VAL A 335 0.46 -18.82 17.74
C VAL A 335 -0.55 -19.53 16.84
N VAL A 336 -0.67 -20.85 16.97
CA VAL A 336 -1.61 -21.64 16.14
C VAL A 336 -3.05 -21.24 16.43
N SER A 337 -3.46 -21.18 17.70
CA SER A 337 -4.82 -20.74 18.07
C SER A 337 -5.07 -19.29 17.66
N GLY A 338 -4.08 -18.40 17.82
CA GLY A 338 -4.19 -16.99 17.46
C GLY A 338 -4.34 -16.79 15.96
N LEU A 339 -3.57 -17.51 15.14
CA LEU A 339 -3.68 -17.47 13.68
C LEU A 339 -5.01 -18.05 13.21
N ILE A 340 -5.50 -19.14 13.82
CA ILE A 340 -6.82 -19.70 13.52
C ILE A 340 -7.92 -18.68 13.86
N LEU A 341 -7.87 -18.08 15.06
CA LEU A 341 -8.84 -17.08 15.50
C LEU A 341 -8.82 -15.84 14.60
N GLY A 342 -7.62 -15.29 14.32
CA GLY A 342 -7.45 -14.14 13.45
C GLY A 342 -7.92 -14.40 12.02
N THR A 343 -7.63 -15.58 11.48
CA THR A 343 -8.12 -16.02 10.16
C THR A 343 -9.65 -16.11 10.16
N ALA A 344 -10.24 -16.71 11.20
CA ALA A 344 -11.69 -16.82 11.31
C ALA A 344 -12.36 -15.43 11.38
N LEU A 345 -11.77 -14.47 12.10
CA LEU A 345 -12.26 -13.09 12.16
C LEU A 345 -12.14 -12.39 10.80
N CYS A 346 -11.02 -12.53 10.09
CA CYS A 346 -10.85 -11.96 8.76
C CYS A 346 -11.84 -12.56 7.74
N LEU A 347 -12.06 -13.87 7.76
CA LEU A 347 -13.04 -14.54 6.90
C LEU A 347 -14.48 -14.13 7.25
N PHE A 348 -14.77 -13.96 8.53
CA PHE A 348 -16.06 -13.44 8.98
C PHE A 348 -16.31 -12.04 8.43
N GLN A 349 -15.31 -11.14 8.50
CA GLN A 349 -15.41 -9.80 7.93
C GLN A 349 -15.59 -9.82 6.41
N LEU A 350 -14.88 -10.70 5.69
CA LEU A 350 -15.02 -10.84 4.24
C LEU A 350 -16.41 -11.33 3.80
N LYS A 351 -17.10 -12.11 4.64
CA LYS A 351 -18.43 -12.64 4.31
C LYS A 351 -19.57 -11.71 4.74
N THR A 352 -19.42 -11.06 5.90
CA THR A 352 -20.48 -10.25 6.50
C THR A 352 -20.41 -8.78 6.15
N GLU A 353 -19.23 -8.29 5.72
CA GLU A 353 -18.99 -6.89 5.41
C GLU A 353 -19.47 -5.93 6.51
N LEU A 354 -19.45 -6.42 7.76
CA LEU A 354 -20.10 -5.79 8.89
C LEU A 354 -19.40 -4.48 9.27
N PHE A 355 -18.07 -4.48 9.27
CA PHE A 355 -17.29 -3.28 9.51
C PHE A 355 -17.12 -2.50 8.20
N LYS A 356 -17.75 -1.34 8.12
CA LYS A 356 -17.71 -0.45 6.97
C LYS A 356 -16.74 0.72 7.19
N ALA A 357 -15.93 1.01 6.19
CA ALA A 357 -15.04 2.17 6.16
C ALA A 357 -15.82 3.46 5.81
N VAL A 358 -16.78 3.34 4.89
CA VAL A 358 -17.74 4.39 4.49
C VAL A 358 -19.11 3.72 4.35
N GLU A 359 -20.22 4.45 4.36
CA GLU A 359 -21.59 3.90 4.31
C GLU A 359 -21.81 2.77 3.29
N THR A 360 -21.10 2.84 2.16
CA THR A 360 -21.18 1.91 1.03
C THR A 360 -19.96 0.99 0.86
N LEU A 361 -18.89 1.17 1.64
CA LEU A 361 -17.62 0.45 1.43
C LEU A 361 -17.19 -0.33 2.67
N PRO A 362 -17.09 -1.67 2.62
CA PRO A 362 -16.54 -2.47 3.70
C PRO A 362 -15.05 -2.18 3.92
N PHE A 363 -14.56 -2.34 5.15
CA PHE A 363 -13.12 -2.28 5.41
C PHE A 363 -12.40 -3.40 4.65
N PRO A 364 -11.39 -3.07 3.82
CA PRO A 364 -10.70 -4.06 3.00
C PRO A 364 -9.80 -4.94 3.85
N VAL A 365 -9.89 -6.25 3.64
CA VAL A 365 -9.06 -7.26 4.29
C VAL A 365 -8.49 -8.19 3.24
N LYS A 366 -7.19 -8.45 3.28
CA LYS A 366 -6.56 -9.44 2.40
C LYS A 366 -5.67 -10.37 3.19
N ILE A 367 -5.96 -11.66 3.09
CA ILE A 367 -5.18 -12.72 3.72
C ILE A 367 -4.13 -13.17 2.71
N VAL A 368 -2.85 -12.92 3.00
CA VAL A 368 -1.72 -13.38 2.18
C VAL A 368 -0.79 -14.29 2.99
N PRO A 369 -0.09 -15.25 2.35
CA PRO A 369 0.87 -16.12 3.04
C PRO A 369 1.95 -15.36 3.82
N GLU A 370 2.36 -14.19 3.32
CA GLU A 370 3.34 -13.31 3.97
C GLU A 370 2.87 -12.86 5.36
N ASN A 371 1.57 -12.64 5.56
CA ASN A 371 1.01 -12.24 6.85
C ASN A 371 1.21 -13.33 7.91
N TYR A 372 0.97 -14.59 7.54
CA TYR A 372 1.20 -15.72 8.43
C TYR A 372 2.67 -15.82 8.82
N LEU A 373 3.57 -15.66 7.85
CA LEU A 373 5.02 -15.74 8.07
C LEU A 373 5.52 -14.64 9.00
N ILE A 374 5.12 -13.39 8.76
CA ILE A 374 5.55 -12.23 9.56
C ILE A 374 5.08 -12.38 11.02
N VAL A 375 3.81 -12.74 11.22
CA VAL A 375 3.22 -12.87 12.56
C VAL A 375 3.83 -14.06 13.31
N ALA A 376 3.91 -15.23 12.65
CA ALA A 376 4.49 -16.42 13.26
C ALA A 376 5.97 -16.21 13.60
N ALA A 377 6.75 -15.62 12.69
CA ALA A 377 8.16 -15.32 12.93
C ALA A 377 8.35 -14.37 14.13
N THR A 378 7.59 -13.28 14.18
CA THR A 378 7.68 -12.30 15.28
C THR A 378 7.36 -12.94 16.63
N ALA A 379 6.24 -13.67 16.71
CA ALA A 379 5.83 -14.33 17.94
C ALA A 379 6.80 -15.44 18.38
N LEU A 380 7.30 -16.24 17.44
CA LEU A 380 8.27 -17.30 17.72
C LEU A 380 9.61 -16.72 18.16
N VAL A 381 10.11 -15.66 17.54
CA VAL A 381 11.39 -15.04 17.92
C VAL A 381 11.34 -14.54 19.36
N PHE A 382 10.31 -13.78 19.75
CA PHE A 382 10.18 -13.31 21.13
C PHE A 382 9.91 -14.47 22.10
N GLY A 383 9.01 -15.39 21.74
CA GLY A 383 8.65 -16.52 22.57
C GLY A 383 9.83 -17.47 22.85
N ILE A 384 10.62 -17.80 21.82
CA ILE A 384 11.84 -18.62 21.94
C ILE A 384 12.88 -17.89 22.79
N SER A 385 13.08 -16.59 22.58
CA SER A 385 14.05 -15.80 23.34
C SER A 385 13.75 -15.79 24.84
N ILE A 386 12.49 -15.52 25.20
CA ILE A 386 12.05 -15.55 26.61
C ILE A 386 12.09 -16.96 27.17
N SER A 387 11.58 -17.96 26.44
CA SER A 387 11.62 -19.33 26.91
C SER A 387 13.04 -19.82 27.16
N TRP A 388 14.00 -19.47 26.28
CA TRP A 388 15.39 -19.79 26.46
C TRP A 388 16.00 -19.10 27.68
N PHE A 389 15.71 -17.80 27.87
CA PHE A 389 16.23 -17.04 29.00
C PHE A 389 15.71 -17.58 30.34
N PHE A 390 14.39 -17.76 30.47
CA PHE A 390 13.74 -18.18 31.72
C PHE A 390 13.79 -19.69 31.99
N SER A 391 14.13 -20.52 31.00
CA SER A 391 14.39 -21.95 31.22
C SER A 391 15.71 -22.23 31.95
N LYS A 392 16.60 -21.24 32.05
CA LYS A 392 17.88 -21.38 32.76
C LYS A 392 17.67 -21.36 34.28
N ILE A 393 17.44 -22.53 34.84
CA ILE A 393 17.49 -22.77 36.29
C ILE A 393 18.94 -22.76 36.78
N SER A 394 19.21 -22.04 37.89
CA SER A 394 20.46 -22.18 38.63
C SER A 394 20.39 -23.40 39.55
N LYS A 395 21.52 -24.11 39.72
CA LYS A 395 21.60 -25.32 40.54
C LYS A 395 21.22 -25.04 42.00
N ASP A 396 21.62 -23.87 42.48
CA ASP A 396 21.37 -23.41 43.86
C ASP A 396 19.89 -23.25 44.20
N TYR A 397 19.04 -22.92 43.21
CA TYR A 397 17.58 -22.80 43.42
C TYR A 397 16.90 -24.14 43.74
N ILE A 398 17.50 -25.25 43.32
CA ILE A 398 16.95 -26.60 43.53
C ILE A 398 17.57 -27.24 44.78
N THR A 399 18.85 -27.01 45.05
CA THR A 399 19.61 -27.72 46.10
C THR A 399 19.64 -27.01 47.44
N LYS A 400 19.30 -25.72 47.54
CA LYS A 400 19.09 -25.08 48.86
C LYS A 400 17.77 -25.58 49.46
N SER A 401 17.92 -26.23 50.62
CA SER A 401 16.84 -26.74 51.47
C SER A 401 15.90 -25.64 51.90
#